data_AF-A0A8H6HRU2-F1
#
_entry.id   AF-A0A8H6HRU2-F1
#
_cell.length_a   1.000
_cell.length_b   1.000
_cell.length_c   1.000
_cell.angle_alpha   90.00
_cell.angle_beta   90.00
_cell.angle_gamma   90.00
#
_symmetry.space_group_name_H-M   'P 1'
#
loop_
_entity.id
_entity.type
_entity.pdbx_description
1 polymer ?
#
loop_
_entity_poly.entity_id
_entity_poly.type
_entity_poly.pdbx_seq_one_letter_code
_entity_poly.pdbx_strand_id
1 'polypeptide(L)'
;MNTCLQAPEILQLICDQLPNEEPIHRQRLLAVALSCRALLEPALDRLWHRITSFRPLATTLPRGLWKVEKKRVISQSKWTVLGLTRAVKSADLDRYVTYYAQRIREVDIQDVKTIFSSEGWHGLQMATGWRSGSLSPSAYKISWPLTEREQHPMPIEVLNQAFPFFSLFLGPKATHIRFVFNSNFPIQASSIESAANICSALKTLNLKDDAPSASGLAFLGSYLQSSSWANLSSLTIVNLPPESIAHLSTCPQLSNLEVSELKDIRPLHTYSNDDLDDPPAHLATISSSAFQSLERLTLCSNTLKSIEAVIQYLPPCNRLHTLKCLLRPAPGTIGTGARNLLNTIGVHCNSDYLRKLVIKTTSTGYPGYCSREDLEVEVDEGISLGALLDFEQLENLTFNLSTTGVNLNNDDIDNFVEFLPSLMTLKIDTDVYDSRHPLIDHTHVLKLLYGLNDLKKLGLRFNAIQIKGDEEKPGTTGDRAAPLEKFWVGDSPIYSPKSVSKFLEAHCPHLRMGNLISVCLFEEEEGSRRNPLIMYERRWSAVGGLI
;
A
#
# COMPACT_ATOMS: atom_id res chain seq x y z
N MET A 1 -47.85 7.95 -0.59
CA MET A 1 -46.49 7.38 -0.63
C MET A 1 -46.59 6.05 -1.37
N ASN A 2 -45.78 5.80 -2.40
CA ASN A 2 -45.78 4.51 -3.10
C ASN A 2 -45.49 3.40 -2.07
N THR A 3 -46.17 2.25 -2.17
CA THR A 3 -46.01 1.12 -1.24
C THR A 3 -44.56 0.66 -1.13
N CYS A 4 -43.75 0.79 -2.19
CA CYS A 4 -42.33 0.46 -2.14
C CYS A 4 -41.51 1.33 -1.16
N LEU A 5 -41.94 2.58 -0.89
CA LEU A 5 -41.26 3.48 0.06
C LEU A 5 -41.68 3.24 1.50
N GLN A 6 -42.60 2.30 1.77
CA GLN A 6 -42.95 1.89 3.13
C GLN A 6 -41.95 0.88 3.70
N ALA A 7 -41.15 0.23 2.87
CA ALA A 7 -40.11 -0.70 3.30
C ALA A 7 -38.89 0.09 3.83
N PRO A 8 -38.53 -0.05 5.13
CA PRO A 8 -37.43 0.70 5.73
C PRO A 8 -36.07 0.38 5.07
N GLU A 9 -35.89 -0.83 4.54
CA GLU A 9 -34.69 -1.24 3.82
C GLU A 9 -34.49 -0.42 2.54
N ILE A 10 -35.57 -0.12 1.82
CA ILE A 10 -35.51 0.70 0.60
C ILE A 10 -35.13 2.14 0.96
N LEU A 11 -35.68 2.69 2.04
CA LEU A 11 -35.33 4.02 2.52
C LEU A 11 -33.87 4.10 2.98
N GLN A 12 -33.38 3.06 3.67
CA GLN A 12 -31.98 2.93 4.04
C GLN A 12 -31.07 2.89 2.81
N LEU A 13 -31.39 2.07 1.82
CA LEU A 13 -30.64 2.00 0.56
C LEU A 13 -30.60 3.36 -0.15
N ILE A 14 -31.71 4.09 -0.21
CA ILE A 14 -31.75 5.45 -0.79
C ILE A 14 -30.79 6.38 -0.04
N CYS A 15 -30.81 6.38 1.30
CA CYS A 15 -29.90 7.20 2.09
C CYS A 15 -28.43 6.76 1.95
N ASP A 16 -28.16 5.46 1.83
CA ASP A 16 -26.80 4.92 1.69
C ASP A 16 -26.15 5.30 0.36
N GLN A 17 -26.95 5.45 -0.71
CA GLN A 17 -26.48 5.95 -2.01
C GLN A 17 -26.09 7.45 -1.97
N LEU A 18 -26.50 8.19 -0.94
CA LEU A 18 -26.08 9.58 -0.81
C LEU A 18 -24.63 9.63 -0.29
N PRO A 19 -23.75 10.39 -0.94
CA PRO A 19 -22.40 10.62 -0.44
C PRO A 19 -22.46 11.28 0.95
N ASN A 20 -21.44 11.10 1.78
CA ASN A 20 -21.40 11.65 3.15
C ASN A 20 -20.02 12.24 3.52
N GLU A 21 -19.11 12.29 2.57
CA GLU A 21 -17.71 12.68 2.81
C GLU A 21 -17.53 14.20 2.85
N GLU A 22 -18.22 14.90 1.95
CA GLU A 22 -18.12 16.36 1.86
C GLU A 22 -19.21 17.09 2.66
N PRO A 23 -18.93 18.31 3.15
CA PRO A 23 -19.90 19.12 3.88
C PRO A 23 -21.23 19.34 3.15
N ILE A 24 -21.20 19.54 1.84
CA ILE A 24 -22.41 19.74 1.03
C ILE A 24 -23.30 18.49 1.01
N HIS A 25 -22.69 17.31 1.03
CA HIS A 25 -23.40 16.05 1.03
C HIS A 25 -24.07 15.79 2.39
N ARG A 26 -23.38 16.12 3.49
CA ARG A 26 -23.96 16.09 4.85
C ARG A 26 -25.18 17.00 4.99
N GLN A 27 -25.15 18.18 4.37
CA GLN A 27 -26.29 19.10 4.33
C GLN A 27 -27.47 18.52 3.56
N ARG A 28 -27.22 17.84 2.43
CA ARG A 28 -28.27 17.12 1.69
C ARG A 28 -28.90 16.00 2.53
N LEU A 29 -28.09 15.19 3.21
CA LEU A 29 -28.58 14.16 4.13
C LEU A 29 -29.43 14.75 5.26
N LEU A 30 -29.01 15.88 5.82
CA LEU A 30 -29.81 16.59 6.82
C LEU A 30 -31.13 17.09 6.22
N ALA A 31 -31.13 17.66 5.02
CA ALA A 31 -32.34 18.10 4.34
C ALA A 31 -33.30 16.93 4.08
N VAL A 32 -32.76 15.77 3.69
CA VAL A 32 -33.53 14.52 3.53
C VAL A 32 -34.14 14.09 4.87
N ALA A 33 -33.35 14.08 5.94
CA ALA A 33 -33.83 13.74 7.29
C ALA A 33 -34.97 14.67 7.75
N LEU A 34 -34.89 15.95 7.40
CA LEU A 34 -35.88 16.96 7.76
C LEU A 34 -37.10 17.00 6.82
N SER A 35 -37.05 16.33 5.67
CA SER A 35 -38.11 16.38 4.66
C SER A 35 -39.36 15.59 5.06
N CYS A 36 -39.20 14.41 5.66
CA CYS A 36 -40.32 13.59 6.14
C CYS A 36 -39.90 12.63 7.28
N ARG A 37 -40.87 12.20 8.09
CA ARG A 37 -40.61 11.30 9.24
C ARG A 37 -40.07 9.93 8.85
N ALA A 38 -40.47 9.40 7.68
CA ALA A 38 -40.02 8.09 7.22
C ALA A 38 -38.52 8.08 6.86
N LEU A 39 -37.98 9.21 6.40
CA LEU A 39 -36.57 9.37 6.04
C LEU A 39 -35.71 9.86 7.20
N LEU A 40 -36.31 10.28 8.32
CA LEU A 40 -35.58 10.84 9.45
C LEU A 40 -34.54 9.86 10.01
N GLU A 41 -34.97 8.65 10.35
CA GLU A 41 -34.11 7.64 10.98
C GLU A 41 -33.00 7.13 10.03
N PRO A 42 -33.31 6.69 8.79
CA PRO A 42 -32.28 6.25 7.85
C PRO A 42 -31.27 7.34 7.48
N ALA A 43 -31.73 8.58 7.30
CA ALA A 43 -30.86 9.69 6.98
C ALA A 43 -29.98 10.09 8.16
N LEU A 44 -30.49 10.03 9.40
CA LEU A 44 -29.68 10.24 10.60
C LEU A 44 -28.66 9.12 10.81
N ASP A 45 -29.04 7.85 10.59
CA ASP A 45 -28.12 6.71 10.62
C ASP A 45 -26.98 6.94 9.63
N ARG A 46 -27.30 7.32 8.39
CA ARG A 46 -26.29 7.63 7.39
C ARG A 46 -25.43 8.84 7.78
N LEU A 47 -26.03 9.93 8.25
CA LEU A 47 -25.33 11.17 8.62
C LEU A 47 -24.33 10.94 9.76
N TRP A 48 -24.68 10.12 10.74
CA TRP A 48 -23.86 9.82 11.92
C TRP A 48 -23.02 8.54 11.78
N HIS A 49 -23.21 7.76 10.72
CA HIS A 49 -22.48 6.53 10.45
C HIS A 49 -20.96 6.69 10.60
N ARG A 50 -20.42 7.76 10.01
CA ARG A 50 -19.00 8.13 10.07
C ARG A 50 -18.85 9.53 10.63
N ILE A 51 -18.02 9.68 11.67
CA ILE A 51 -17.60 10.98 12.20
C ILE A 51 -16.15 11.25 11.83
N THR A 52 -15.87 12.46 11.33
CA THR A 52 -14.54 12.86 10.88
C THR A 52 -13.89 13.99 11.68
N SER A 53 -14.60 14.48 12.70
CA SER A 53 -14.15 15.52 13.61
C SER A 53 -14.89 15.41 14.94
N PHE A 54 -14.46 16.16 15.95
CA PHE A 54 -15.14 16.25 17.25
C PHE A 54 -16.31 17.24 17.25
N ARG A 55 -16.52 17.98 16.15
CA ARG A 55 -17.58 18.99 16.05
C ARG A 55 -18.99 18.42 16.24
N PRO A 56 -19.38 17.26 15.66
CA PRO A 56 -20.70 16.69 15.88
C PRO A 56 -20.97 16.43 17.37
N LEU A 57 -20.03 15.81 18.09
CA LEU A 57 -20.12 15.61 19.55
C LEU A 57 -20.31 16.95 20.27
N ALA A 58 -19.42 17.91 20.02
CA ALA A 58 -19.54 19.24 20.62
C ALA A 58 -20.89 19.90 20.32
N THR A 59 -21.43 19.83 19.10
CA THR A 59 -22.72 20.50 18.80
C THR A 59 -23.92 19.91 19.54
N THR A 60 -23.80 18.72 20.14
CA THR A 60 -24.92 18.03 20.79
C THR A 60 -25.03 18.26 22.29
N LEU A 61 -23.96 18.73 22.96
CA LEU A 61 -24.00 18.99 24.40
C LEU A 61 -24.43 20.46 24.67
N PRO A 62 -24.76 20.82 25.92
CA PRO A 62 -25.37 22.12 26.24
C PRO A 62 -24.53 23.34 25.85
N ARG A 63 -25.16 24.38 25.30
CA ARG A 63 -24.48 25.61 24.81
C ARG A 63 -23.62 26.33 25.86
N GLY A 64 -23.91 26.14 27.14
CA GLY A 64 -23.17 26.74 28.25
C GLY A 64 -22.13 25.82 28.87
N LEU A 65 -21.78 24.68 28.26
CA LEU A 65 -20.81 23.72 28.80
C LEU A 65 -19.36 24.01 28.37
N TRP A 66 -19.15 24.70 27.25
CA TRP A 66 -17.82 25.10 26.78
C TRP A 66 -17.73 26.53 26.30
N LYS A 67 -16.51 27.05 26.39
CA LYS A 67 -16.03 28.25 25.72
C LYS A 67 -15.22 27.85 24.48
N VAL A 68 -15.39 28.64 23.42
CA VAL A 68 -14.72 28.44 22.13
C VAL A 68 -13.52 29.37 22.07
N GLU A 69 -12.32 28.81 22.16
CA GLU A 69 -11.07 29.57 22.08
C GLU A 69 -10.45 29.39 20.69
N LYS A 70 -10.45 30.46 19.89
CA LYS A 70 -9.82 30.46 18.56
C LYS A 70 -8.33 30.76 18.71
N LYS A 71 -7.49 29.83 18.27
CA LYS A 71 -6.03 29.97 18.26
C LYS A 71 -5.52 30.07 16.82
N ARG A 72 -4.38 30.75 16.64
CA ARG A 72 -3.69 30.90 15.35
C ARG A 72 -2.26 30.42 15.50
N VAL A 73 -1.78 29.68 14.50
CA VAL A 73 -0.35 29.39 14.35
C VAL A 73 0.28 30.42 13.42
N ILE A 74 1.60 30.56 13.48
CA ILE A 74 2.42 31.44 12.64
C ILE A 74 2.09 31.24 11.13
N SER A 75 1.67 30.04 10.73
CA SER A 75 1.27 29.66 9.36
C SER A 75 -0.16 30.06 8.93
N GLN A 76 -0.77 31.08 9.56
CA GLN A 76 -2.12 31.61 9.27
C GLN A 76 -3.31 30.65 9.48
N SER A 77 -3.08 29.36 9.74
CA SER A 77 -4.16 28.41 9.97
C SER A 77 -4.83 28.63 11.34
N LYS A 78 -6.17 28.64 11.34
CA LYS A 78 -7.00 28.81 12.54
C LYS A 78 -7.48 27.46 13.04
N TRP A 79 -7.37 27.24 14.34
CA TRP A 79 -7.93 26.08 15.03
C TRP A 79 -8.67 26.50 16.30
N THR A 80 -9.48 25.61 16.83
CA THR A 80 -10.41 25.89 17.93
C THR A 80 -10.22 24.90 19.07
N VAL A 81 -10.05 25.42 20.28
CA VAL A 81 -10.11 24.64 21.52
C VAL A 81 -11.47 24.83 22.18
N LEU A 82 -12.08 23.73 22.57
CA LEU A 82 -13.31 23.71 23.38
C LEU A 82 -12.91 23.51 24.84
N GLY A 83 -12.83 24.60 25.60
CA GLY A 83 -12.55 24.58 27.04
C GLY A 83 -13.84 24.51 27.85
N LEU A 84 -13.84 23.83 29.00
CA LEU A 84 -15.02 23.75 29.86
C LEU A 84 -15.32 25.07 30.57
N THR A 85 -16.61 25.38 30.74
CA THR A 85 -17.13 26.46 31.60
C THR A 85 -17.64 25.94 32.95
N ARG A 86 -17.95 24.65 33.03
CA ARG A 86 -18.36 23.92 34.24
C ARG A 86 -18.04 22.43 34.12
N ALA A 87 -18.15 21.69 35.22
CA ALA A 87 -18.03 20.23 35.19
C ALA A 87 -19.09 19.59 34.27
N VAL A 88 -18.66 18.59 33.50
CA VAL A 88 -19.54 17.77 32.64
C VAL A 88 -20.26 16.76 33.53
N LYS A 89 -21.59 16.72 33.43
CA LYS A 89 -22.43 15.73 34.10
C LYS A 89 -22.85 14.66 33.11
N SER A 90 -23.16 13.45 33.60
CA SER A 90 -23.69 12.38 32.74
C SER A 90 -24.94 12.83 31.96
N ALA A 91 -25.84 13.58 32.61
CA ALA A 91 -27.03 14.16 31.99
C ALA A 91 -26.73 15.13 30.82
N ASP A 92 -25.53 15.72 30.76
CA ASP A 92 -25.14 16.56 29.63
C ASP A 92 -24.88 15.74 28.35
N LEU A 93 -24.59 14.44 28.50
CA LEU A 93 -24.33 13.50 27.41
C LEU A 93 -25.58 12.72 26.99
N ASP A 94 -26.68 12.76 27.76
CA ASP A 94 -27.87 11.92 27.54
C ASP A 94 -28.38 12.00 26.10
N ARG A 95 -28.51 13.21 25.55
CA ARG A 95 -28.95 13.40 24.17
C ARG A 95 -27.98 12.75 23.18
N TYR A 96 -26.68 12.92 23.38
CA TYR A 96 -25.67 12.37 22.49
C TYR A 96 -25.66 10.83 22.53
N VAL A 97 -25.57 10.27 23.73
CA VAL A 97 -25.47 8.83 23.94
C VAL A 97 -26.73 8.11 23.49
N THR A 98 -27.91 8.68 23.79
CA THR A 98 -29.20 8.05 23.46
C THR A 98 -29.49 8.05 21.96
N TYR A 99 -29.24 9.18 21.28
CA TYR A 99 -29.73 9.36 19.90
C TYR A 99 -28.66 9.26 18.82
N TYR A 100 -27.40 9.59 19.11
CA TYR A 100 -26.36 9.75 18.09
C TYR A 100 -25.23 8.74 18.22
N ALA A 101 -24.73 8.48 19.44
CA ALA A 101 -23.59 7.59 19.65
C ALA A 101 -23.83 6.17 19.10
N GLN A 102 -25.06 5.66 19.24
CA GLN A 102 -25.47 4.34 18.74
C GLN A 102 -25.47 4.21 17.22
N ARG A 103 -25.40 5.31 16.47
CA ARG A 103 -25.40 5.34 15.00
C ARG A 103 -24.00 5.36 14.42
N ILE A 104 -23.01 5.72 15.23
CA ILE A 104 -21.61 5.77 14.81
C ILE A 104 -21.11 4.35 14.60
N ARG A 105 -20.60 4.09 13.40
CA ARG A 105 -19.99 2.82 12.95
C ARG A 105 -18.50 3.01 12.66
N GLU A 106 -18.14 4.21 12.20
CA GLU A 106 -16.77 4.59 11.88
C GLU A 106 -16.38 5.90 12.57
N VAL A 107 -15.24 5.88 13.25
CA VAL A 107 -14.60 7.07 13.82
C VAL A 107 -13.32 7.30 13.06
N ASP A 108 -13.23 8.36 12.26
CA ASP A 108 -12.08 8.61 11.39
C ASP A 108 -11.70 10.09 11.45
N ILE A 109 -10.99 10.46 12.52
CA ILE A 109 -10.73 11.86 12.86
C ILE A 109 -9.66 12.45 11.94
N GLN A 110 -10.10 13.01 10.80
CA GLN A 110 -9.23 13.65 9.80
C GLN A 110 -9.24 15.18 9.93
N ASP A 111 -10.37 15.79 10.32
CA ASP A 111 -10.48 17.23 10.49
C ASP A 111 -10.32 17.62 11.96
N VAL A 112 -9.08 17.92 12.35
CA VAL A 112 -8.73 18.31 13.72
C VAL A 112 -8.77 19.82 13.93
N LYS A 113 -9.51 20.59 13.11
CA LYS A 113 -9.67 22.04 13.34
C LYS A 113 -10.34 22.40 14.67
N THR A 114 -11.03 21.45 15.29
CA THR A 114 -11.68 21.60 16.60
C THR A 114 -11.29 20.44 17.50
N ILE A 115 -10.78 20.76 18.70
CA ILE A 115 -10.39 19.78 19.72
C ILE A 115 -10.89 20.22 21.09
N PHE A 116 -11.16 19.28 22.00
CA PHE A 116 -11.42 19.61 23.39
C PHE A 116 -10.11 19.97 24.11
N SER A 117 -10.18 20.86 25.10
CA SER A 117 -9.07 21.07 26.02
C SER A 117 -8.80 19.79 26.83
N SER A 118 -7.66 19.72 27.51
CA SER A 118 -7.38 18.63 28.46
C SER A 118 -8.52 18.51 29.49
N GLU A 119 -9.00 19.60 30.07
CA GLU A 119 -10.13 19.56 31.01
C GLU A 119 -11.41 19.06 30.35
N GLY A 120 -11.67 19.46 29.09
CA GLY A 120 -12.79 18.97 28.29
C GLY A 120 -12.78 17.47 28.13
N TRP A 121 -11.63 16.91 27.77
CA TRP A 121 -11.47 15.47 27.62
C TRP A 121 -11.64 14.70 28.93
N HIS A 122 -11.03 15.16 30.02
CA HIS A 122 -11.22 14.54 31.35
C HIS A 122 -12.67 14.64 31.82
N GLY A 123 -13.34 15.78 31.57
CA GLY A 123 -14.76 15.96 31.88
C GLY A 123 -15.64 14.95 31.15
N LEU A 124 -15.40 14.72 29.86
CA LEU A 124 -16.09 13.68 29.09
C LEU A 124 -15.82 12.28 29.66
N GLN A 125 -14.57 11.96 29.98
CA GLN A 125 -14.19 10.65 30.54
C GLN A 125 -14.83 10.38 31.91
N MET A 126 -14.90 11.39 32.78
CA MET A 126 -15.61 11.27 34.06
C MET A 126 -17.11 11.10 33.85
N ALA A 127 -17.71 11.87 32.94
CA ALA A 127 -19.15 11.81 32.67
C ALA A 127 -19.60 10.48 32.04
N THR A 128 -18.70 9.78 31.35
CA THR A 128 -18.94 8.42 30.82
C THR A 128 -18.56 7.32 31.81
N GLY A 129 -18.05 7.67 33.00
CA GLY A 129 -17.60 6.71 34.00
C GLY A 129 -16.45 5.84 33.51
N TRP A 130 -15.52 6.40 32.72
CA TRP A 130 -14.33 5.71 32.20
C TRP A 130 -14.65 4.50 31.31
N ARG A 131 -15.88 4.41 30.78
CA ARG A 131 -16.30 3.28 29.94
C ARG A 131 -15.77 3.44 28.52
N SER A 132 -14.95 2.50 28.09
CA SER A 132 -14.47 2.44 26.70
C SER A 132 -15.63 2.25 25.72
N GLY A 133 -15.56 2.94 24.58
CA GLY A 133 -16.60 2.93 23.55
C GLY A 133 -17.90 3.63 23.93
N SER A 134 -18.00 4.28 25.09
CA SER A 134 -19.21 4.98 25.53
C SER A 134 -19.72 6.05 24.56
N LEU A 135 -18.82 6.68 23.80
CA LEU A 135 -19.17 7.72 22.82
C LEU A 135 -19.43 7.19 21.41
N SER A 136 -19.15 5.91 21.14
CA SER A 136 -19.48 5.23 19.89
C SER A 136 -19.54 3.70 20.09
N PRO A 137 -20.54 3.20 20.85
CA PRO A 137 -20.57 1.80 21.31
C PRO A 137 -20.75 0.77 20.19
N SER A 138 -21.16 1.23 19.01
CA SER A 138 -21.34 0.40 17.82
C SER A 138 -20.28 0.64 16.74
N ALA A 139 -19.20 1.38 17.06
CA ALA A 139 -18.09 1.56 16.14
C ALA A 139 -17.34 0.24 15.92
N TYR A 140 -17.20 -0.15 14.65
CA TYR A 140 -16.36 -1.28 14.25
C TYR A 140 -15.03 -0.83 13.63
N LYS A 141 -14.92 0.42 13.20
CA LYS A 141 -13.73 0.98 12.57
C LYS A 141 -13.31 2.28 13.24
N ILE A 142 -12.06 2.33 13.69
CA ILE A 142 -11.47 3.50 14.34
C ILE A 142 -10.16 3.85 13.64
N SER A 143 -10.03 5.11 13.23
CA SER A 143 -8.87 5.71 12.63
C SER A 143 -8.56 6.98 13.39
N TRP A 144 -7.36 7.03 13.96
CA TRP A 144 -6.93 8.11 14.85
C TRP A 144 -5.62 8.74 14.35
N PRO A 145 -5.61 9.42 13.18
CA PRO A 145 -4.41 9.94 12.54
C PRO A 145 -3.98 11.31 13.07
N LEU A 146 -4.01 11.51 14.40
CA LEU A 146 -3.81 12.84 14.99
C LEU A 146 -2.38 13.38 14.86
N THR A 147 -1.37 12.54 14.57
CA THR A 147 0.03 12.98 14.50
C THR A 147 0.56 13.24 13.09
N GLU A 148 -0.24 12.96 12.06
CA GLU A 148 0.20 12.99 10.66
C GLU A 148 0.58 14.42 10.25
N ARG A 149 1.89 14.72 10.26
CA ARG A 149 2.45 16.09 10.19
C ARG A 149 2.00 16.89 8.97
N GLU A 150 1.77 16.21 7.85
CA GLU A 150 1.41 16.84 6.57
C GLU A 150 -0.03 17.36 6.55
N GLN A 151 -0.89 16.91 7.48
CA GLN A 151 -2.33 17.15 7.40
C GLN A 151 -2.85 18.20 8.39
N HIS A 152 -2.07 18.54 9.44
CA HIS A 152 -2.63 19.25 10.60
C HIS A 152 -1.98 20.61 10.86
N PRO A 153 -2.77 21.69 10.98
CA PRO A 153 -2.26 23.00 11.35
C PRO A 153 -2.01 23.18 12.86
N MET A 154 -2.28 22.17 13.69
CA MET A 154 -2.25 22.25 15.15
C MET A 154 -0.88 21.81 15.70
N PRO A 155 -0.35 22.45 16.77
CA PRO A 155 0.85 21.96 17.44
C PRO A 155 0.66 20.52 17.94
N ILE A 156 1.69 19.69 17.75
CA ILE A 156 1.66 18.26 18.07
C ILE A 156 1.36 18.03 19.57
N GLU A 157 1.81 18.92 20.44
CA GLU A 157 1.60 18.84 21.89
C GLU A 157 0.11 18.88 22.27
N VAL A 158 -0.69 19.62 21.50
CA VAL A 158 -2.14 19.72 21.72
C VAL A 158 -2.84 18.45 21.23
N LEU A 159 -2.41 17.92 20.09
CA LEU A 159 -2.94 16.67 19.54
C LEU A 159 -2.64 15.48 20.46
N ASN A 160 -1.45 15.45 21.05
CA ASN A 160 -1.03 14.43 22.01
C ASN A 160 -1.94 14.35 23.23
N GLN A 161 -2.49 15.49 23.68
CA GLN A 161 -3.41 15.51 24.82
C GLN A 161 -4.73 14.79 24.53
N ALA A 162 -5.17 14.72 23.26
CA ALA A 162 -6.39 14.02 22.89
C ALA A 162 -6.19 12.50 22.75
N PHE A 163 -4.95 12.03 22.66
CA PHE A 163 -4.65 10.65 22.31
C PHE A 163 -5.22 9.64 23.33
N PRO A 164 -5.06 9.78 24.67
CA PRO A 164 -5.62 8.83 25.64
C PRO A 164 -7.15 8.64 25.56
N PHE A 165 -7.84 9.63 24.99
CA PHE A 165 -9.29 9.69 24.96
C PHE A 165 -9.91 8.98 23.74
N PHE A 166 -9.11 8.41 22.82
CA PHE A 166 -9.67 7.54 21.77
C PHE A 166 -10.42 6.35 22.37
N SER A 167 -10.03 5.91 23.58
CA SER A 167 -10.68 4.81 24.31
C SER A 167 -12.17 5.05 24.53
N LEU A 168 -12.61 6.32 24.65
CA LEU A 168 -14.03 6.69 24.73
C LEU A 168 -14.83 6.30 23.48
N PHE A 169 -14.16 6.15 22.34
CA PHE A 169 -14.73 5.74 21.08
C PHE A 169 -14.49 4.25 20.78
N LEU A 170 -13.45 3.67 21.38
CA LEU A 170 -13.07 2.27 21.19
C LEU A 170 -13.94 1.30 22.00
N GLY A 171 -14.98 0.78 21.37
CA GLY A 171 -15.84 -0.26 21.94
C GLY A 171 -15.38 -1.69 21.60
N PRO A 172 -15.95 -2.71 22.27
CA PRO A 172 -15.59 -4.12 22.06
C PRO A 172 -15.94 -4.66 20.67
N LYS A 173 -16.76 -3.94 19.90
CA LYS A 173 -17.12 -4.28 18.50
C LYS A 173 -16.08 -3.81 17.48
N ALA A 174 -15.02 -3.11 17.92
CA ALA A 174 -13.98 -2.66 17.03
C ALA A 174 -13.25 -3.85 16.40
N THR A 175 -13.29 -3.89 15.06
CA THR A 175 -12.63 -4.90 14.24
C THR A 175 -11.52 -4.29 13.38
N HIS A 176 -11.52 -2.97 13.18
CA HIS A 176 -10.53 -2.24 12.39
C HIS A 176 -9.99 -1.07 13.19
N ILE A 177 -8.69 -1.04 13.43
CA ILE A 177 -8.02 0.04 14.16
C ILE A 177 -6.85 0.55 13.31
N ARG A 178 -6.78 1.87 13.14
CA ARG A 178 -5.64 2.59 12.58
C ARG A 178 -5.15 3.63 13.57
N PHE A 179 -3.91 3.50 14.00
CA PHE A 179 -3.21 4.51 14.78
C PHE A 179 -2.08 5.12 13.94
N VAL A 180 -2.06 6.44 13.90
CA VAL A 180 -0.85 7.18 13.56
C VAL A 180 -0.39 7.84 14.84
N PHE A 181 0.81 7.51 15.27
CA PHE A 181 1.38 7.92 16.54
C PHE A 181 2.83 8.35 16.33
N ASN A 182 3.43 8.89 17.38
CA ASN A 182 4.82 9.30 17.42
C ASN A 182 5.41 8.74 18.71
N SER A 183 6.32 7.79 18.56
CA SER A 183 6.92 7.06 19.68
C SER A 183 7.74 7.90 20.65
N ASN A 184 8.09 9.14 20.28
CA ASN A 184 8.72 10.08 21.20
C ASN A 184 7.75 10.60 22.28
N PHE A 185 6.45 10.28 22.18
CA PHE A 185 5.45 10.61 23.20
C PHE A 185 4.95 9.34 23.90
N PRO A 186 5.51 8.97 25.07
CA PRO A 186 5.15 7.74 25.79
C PRO A 186 3.65 7.60 26.05
N ILE A 187 2.95 8.71 26.27
CA ILE A 187 1.50 8.70 26.50
C ILE A 187 0.71 8.10 25.33
N GLN A 188 1.18 8.24 24.09
CA GLN A 188 0.52 7.64 22.94
C GLN A 188 0.72 6.13 22.91
N ALA A 189 1.97 5.68 23.09
CA ALA A 189 2.34 4.26 23.16
C ALA A 189 1.54 3.53 24.26
N SER A 190 1.54 4.06 25.49
CA SER A 190 0.76 3.47 26.60
C SER A 190 -0.75 3.47 26.33
N SER A 191 -1.26 4.47 25.61
CA SER A 191 -2.67 4.49 25.24
C SER A 191 -2.98 3.40 24.21
N ILE A 192 -2.15 3.22 23.18
CA ILE A 192 -2.29 2.13 22.19
C ILE A 192 -2.21 0.76 22.86
N GLU A 193 -1.26 0.58 23.79
CA GLU A 193 -1.12 -0.64 24.58
C GLU A 193 -2.41 -0.98 25.32
N SER A 194 -2.99 0.01 26.01
CA SER A 194 -4.27 -0.17 26.69
C SER A 194 -5.42 -0.55 25.75
N ALA A 195 -5.34 -0.15 24.47
CA ALA A 195 -6.35 -0.43 23.44
C ALA A 195 -6.43 -1.92 23.08
N ALA A 196 -5.28 -2.62 23.06
CA ALA A 196 -5.21 -4.01 22.63
C ALA A 196 -6.07 -4.92 23.52
N ASN A 197 -6.08 -4.63 24.83
CA ASN A 197 -6.86 -5.38 25.81
C ASN A 197 -8.39 -5.21 25.65
N ILE A 198 -8.85 -4.18 24.93
CA ILE A 198 -10.28 -3.89 24.75
C ILE A 198 -10.86 -4.67 23.56
N CYS A 199 -10.04 -4.97 22.54
CA CYS A 199 -10.53 -5.39 21.22
C CYS A 199 -10.17 -6.84 20.90
N SER A 200 -10.83 -7.78 21.56
CA SER A 200 -10.65 -9.22 21.28
C SER A 200 -11.08 -9.64 19.87
N ALA A 201 -11.97 -8.86 19.23
CA ALA A 201 -12.47 -9.10 17.87
C ALA A 201 -11.65 -8.40 16.77
N LEU A 202 -10.45 -7.90 17.07
CA LEU A 202 -9.66 -7.13 16.11
C LEU A 202 -9.25 -7.99 14.90
N LYS A 203 -9.59 -7.52 13.70
CA LYS A 203 -9.29 -8.17 12.40
C LYS A 203 -8.25 -7.40 11.59
N THR A 204 -8.30 -6.07 11.65
CA THR A 204 -7.40 -5.19 10.90
C THR A 204 -6.73 -4.22 11.85
N LEU A 205 -5.40 -4.22 11.83
CA LEU A 205 -4.57 -3.31 12.62
C LEU A 205 -3.62 -2.54 11.69
N ASN A 206 -3.62 -1.22 11.78
CA ASN A 206 -2.68 -0.35 11.10
C ASN A 206 -1.95 0.52 12.12
N LEU A 207 -0.62 0.37 12.20
CA LEU A 207 0.26 1.10 13.11
C LEU A 207 1.29 1.90 12.30
N LYS A 208 1.20 3.22 12.37
CA LYS A 208 2.16 4.13 11.74
C LYS A 208 2.83 4.99 12.80
N ASP A 209 4.15 4.83 12.96
CA ASP A 209 4.97 5.75 13.75
C ASP A 209 5.54 6.85 12.85
N ASP A 210 5.07 8.08 13.02
CA ASP A 210 5.47 9.25 12.22
C ASP A 210 6.88 9.75 12.51
N ALA A 211 7.46 9.37 13.65
CA ALA A 211 8.81 9.77 14.04
C ALA A 211 9.51 8.59 14.72
N PRO A 212 9.87 7.56 13.94
CA PRO A 212 10.42 6.33 14.49
C PRO A 212 11.68 6.61 15.29
N SER A 213 11.68 6.07 16.51
CA SER A 213 12.76 6.14 17.48
C SER A 213 13.10 4.73 17.96
N ALA A 214 14.26 4.55 18.59
CA ALA A 214 14.61 3.26 19.20
C ALA A 214 13.59 2.82 20.26
N SER A 215 13.04 3.76 21.04
CA SER A 215 11.95 3.48 21.99
C SER A 215 10.65 3.08 21.29
N GLY A 216 10.38 3.62 20.10
CA GLY A 216 9.24 3.21 19.27
C GLY A 216 9.32 1.77 18.79
N LEU A 217 10.50 1.34 18.35
CA LEU A 217 10.74 -0.05 17.98
C LEU A 217 10.54 -0.99 19.17
N ALA A 218 11.10 -0.65 20.34
CA ALA A 218 10.92 -1.44 21.55
C ALA A 218 9.43 -1.55 21.97
N PHE A 219 8.69 -0.44 21.91
CA PHE A 219 7.24 -0.43 22.16
C PHE A 219 6.48 -1.31 21.17
N LEU A 220 6.76 -1.20 19.87
CA LEU A 220 6.09 -2.03 18.86
C LEU A 220 6.36 -3.52 19.09
N GLY A 221 7.58 -3.86 19.50
CA GLY A 221 7.96 -5.24 19.84
C GLY A 221 7.13 -5.78 20.99
N SER A 222 7.10 -5.06 22.12
CA SER A 222 6.31 -5.46 23.29
C SER A 222 4.81 -5.46 23.01
N TYR A 223 4.32 -4.48 22.25
CA TYR A 223 2.91 -4.38 21.87
C TYR A 223 2.46 -5.58 21.05
N LEU A 224 3.21 -5.95 20.01
CA LEU A 224 2.85 -7.09 19.16
C LEU A 224 2.95 -8.40 19.93
N GLN A 225 3.94 -8.58 20.80
CA GLN A 225 4.13 -9.81 21.58
C GLN A 225 3.13 -9.98 22.74
N SER A 226 2.63 -8.89 23.32
CA SER A 226 1.73 -8.93 24.48
C SER A 226 0.33 -9.45 24.18
N SER A 227 -0.08 -9.48 22.90
CA SER A 227 -1.41 -9.85 22.46
C SER A 227 -1.40 -11.11 21.60
N SER A 228 -2.42 -11.97 21.77
CA SER A 228 -2.51 -13.25 21.05
C SER A 228 -2.96 -13.11 19.58
N TRP A 229 -3.51 -11.94 19.20
CA TRP A 229 -3.95 -11.60 17.84
C TRP A 229 -4.72 -12.70 17.10
N ALA A 230 -5.49 -13.53 17.82
CA ALA A 230 -6.08 -14.75 17.27
C ALA A 230 -7.03 -14.51 16.08
N ASN A 231 -7.63 -13.31 16.00
CA ASN A 231 -8.56 -12.90 14.93
C ASN A 231 -7.93 -11.94 13.92
N LEU A 232 -6.63 -11.60 14.06
CA LEU A 232 -5.99 -10.60 13.23
C LEU A 232 -5.75 -11.17 11.83
N SER A 233 -6.47 -10.63 10.84
CA SER A 233 -6.39 -11.04 9.44
C SER A 233 -5.55 -10.11 8.58
N SER A 234 -5.40 -8.84 8.97
CA SER A 234 -4.63 -7.84 8.23
C SER A 234 -3.82 -6.96 9.18
N LEU A 235 -2.51 -6.89 8.96
CA LEU A 235 -1.60 -6.01 9.69
C LEU A 235 -0.86 -5.10 8.71
N THR A 236 -0.93 -3.79 8.94
CA THR A 236 -0.08 -2.80 8.30
C THR A 236 0.77 -2.11 9.36
N ILE A 237 2.09 -2.10 9.20
CA ILE A 237 3.00 -1.51 10.19
C ILE A 237 4.13 -0.73 9.53
N VAL A 238 4.48 0.42 10.10
CA VAL A 238 5.66 1.21 9.72
C VAL A 238 6.75 0.93 10.74
N ASN A 239 7.84 0.27 10.31
CA ASN A 239 8.91 -0.29 11.15
C ASN A 239 8.48 -1.54 11.92
N LEU A 240 8.81 -2.72 11.38
CA LEU A 240 8.60 -4.00 12.06
C LEU A 240 9.86 -4.38 12.86
N PRO A 241 9.78 -4.53 14.20
CA PRO A 241 10.89 -5.03 15.01
C PRO A 241 11.22 -6.49 14.63
N PRO A 242 12.51 -6.87 14.50
CA PRO A 242 12.92 -8.22 14.11
C PRO A 242 12.29 -9.34 14.96
N GLU A 243 12.24 -9.14 16.28
CA GLU A 243 11.71 -10.09 17.25
C GLU A 243 10.19 -10.33 17.13
N SER A 244 9.49 -9.45 16.41
CA SER A 244 8.03 -9.59 16.20
C SER A 244 7.69 -10.54 15.06
N ILE A 245 8.62 -10.82 14.14
CA ILE A 245 8.36 -11.66 12.96
C ILE A 245 8.00 -13.09 13.38
N ALA A 246 8.75 -13.66 14.32
CA ALA A 246 8.50 -14.98 14.86
C ALA A 246 7.14 -15.08 15.58
N HIS A 247 6.70 -14.01 16.24
CA HIS A 247 5.37 -13.97 16.87
C HIS A 247 4.26 -13.87 15.82
N LEU A 248 4.41 -12.96 14.85
CA LEU A 248 3.45 -12.77 13.76
C LEU A 248 3.28 -14.02 12.89
N SER A 249 4.34 -14.83 12.75
CA SER A 249 4.24 -16.10 12.02
C SER A 249 3.32 -17.11 12.71
N THR A 250 3.10 -17.00 14.03
CA THR A 250 2.17 -17.86 14.76
C THR A 250 0.71 -17.40 14.67
N CYS A 251 0.42 -16.23 14.09
CA CYS A 251 -0.93 -15.69 14.01
C CYS A 251 -1.78 -16.51 13.02
N PRO A 252 -2.81 -17.25 13.50
CA PRO A 252 -3.44 -18.30 12.70
C PRO A 252 -4.29 -17.76 11.55
N GLN A 253 -4.76 -16.51 11.63
CA GLN A 253 -5.65 -15.89 10.64
C GLN A 253 -4.98 -14.80 9.81
N LEU A 254 -3.69 -14.51 10.02
CA LEU A 254 -3.00 -13.39 9.38
C LEU A 254 -2.84 -13.66 7.87
N SER A 255 -3.71 -13.05 7.08
CA SER A 255 -3.80 -13.21 5.62
C SER A 255 -3.10 -12.11 4.84
N ASN A 256 -2.96 -10.93 5.42
CA ASN A 256 -2.35 -9.77 4.80
C ASN A 256 -1.36 -9.11 5.76
N LEU A 257 -0.09 -9.06 5.37
CA LEU A 257 0.97 -8.37 6.10
C LEU A 257 1.62 -7.33 5.20
N GLU A 258 1.53 -6.07 5.61
CA GLU A 258 2.16 -4.93 4.95
C GLU A 258 3.14 -4.25 5.92
N VAL A 259 4.41 -4.21 5.55
CA VAL A 259 5.45 -3.54 6.31
C VAL A 259 6.03 -2.42 5.46
N SER A 260 5.76 -1.18 5.83
CA SER A 260 6.17 -0.01 5.04
C SER A 260 7.65 0.35 5.21
N GLU A 261 8.31 -0.18 6.25
CA GLU A 261 9.73 0.06 6.50
C GLU A 261 10.32 -1.11 7.30
N LEU A 262 11.32 -1.79 6.75
CA LEU A 262 12.13 -2.79 7.44
C LEU A 262 13.52 -2.22 7.66
N LYS A 263 14.00 -2.29 8.91
CA LYS A 263 15.34 -1.83 9.32
C LYS A 263 16.05 -2.92 10.08
N ASP A 264 17.32 -3.14 9.72
CA ASP A 264 18.27 -3.92 10.50
C ASP A 264 17.86 -5.38 10.77
N ILE A 265 16.97 -5.94 9.94
CA ILE A 265 16.61 -7.36 10.02
C ILE A 265 17.66 -8.15 9.25
N ARG A 266 18.33 -9.07 9.95
CA ARG A 266 19.36 -9.92 9.36
C ARG A 266 18.73 -11.22 8.84
N PRO A 267 19.09 -11.66 7.62
CA PRO A 267 18.73 -13.00 7.16
C PRO A 267 19.17 -14.07 8.16
N LEU A 268 18.33 -15.10 8.32
CA LEU A 268 18.66 -16.29 9.09
C LEU A 268 19.78 -17.09 8.37
N HIS A 269 19.77 -17.05 7.04
CA HIS A 269 20.76 -17.67 6.19
C HIS A 269 21.09 -16.79 4.99
N THR A 270 22.29 -16.92 4.44
CA THR A 270 22.69 -16.28 3.19
C THR A 270 22.94 -17.35 2.16
N TYR A 271 22.10 -17.42 1.14
CA TYR A 271 22.25 -18.36 0.04
C TYR A 271 23.44 -17.95 -0.83
N SER A 272 24.46 -18.82 -0.92
CA SER A 272 25.49 -18.72 -1.95
C SER A 272 25.08 -19.55 -3.17
N ASN A 273 25.63 -19.26 -4.35
CA ASN A 273 25.30 -20.01 -5.57
C ASN A 273 25.70 -21.49 -5.48
N ASP A 274 26.69 -21.82 -4.65
CA ASP A 274 27.23 -23.19 -4.54
C ASP A 274 26.35 -24.08 -3.62
N ASP A 275 25.40 -23.50 -2.89
CA ASP A 275 24.61 -24.20 -1.86
C ASP A 275 23.20 -24.63 -2.33
N LEU A 276 22.87 -24.50 -3.62
CA LEU A 276 21.51 -24.78 -4.11
C LEU A 276 21.15 -26.27 -4.16
N ASP A 277 22.14 -27.17 -4.15
CA ASP A 277 21.92 -28.60 -4.33
C ASP A 277 21.49 -29.32 -3.03
N ASP A 278 21.73 -28.75 -1.86
CA ASP A 278 21.34 -29.34 -0.56
C ASP A 278 20.30 -28.48 0.16
N PRO A 279 19.11 -29.02 0.52
CA PRO A 279 18.10 -28.27 1.25
C PRO A 279 18.69 -27.83 2.60
N PRO A 280 18.77 -26.53 2.86
CA PRO A 280 19.58 -26.05 3.96
C PRO A 280 18.94 -26.42 5.30
N ALA A 281 19.80 -26.83 6.25
CA ALA A 281 19.38 -27.39 7.53
C ALA A 281 18.44 -26.47 8.36
N HIS A 282 18.40 -25.16 8.08
CA HIS A 282 17.49 -24.23 8.75
C HIS A 282 16.04 -24.37 8.30
N LEU A 283 15.73 -24.97 7.14
CA LEU A 283 14.33 -25.22 6.77
C LEU A 283 13.64 -26.14 7.79
N ALA A 284 14.39 -27.00 8.47
CA ALA A 284 13.87 -27.85 9.55
C ALA A 284 13.54 -27.08 10.84
N THR A 285 14.03 -25.84 11.01
CA THR A 285 13.76 -25.03 12.21
C THR A 285 12.51 -24.16 12.05
N ILE A 286 12.07 -23.91 10.81
CA ILE A 286 10.86 -23.14 10.54
C ILE A 286 9.64 -24.00 10.83
N SER A 287 8.76 -23.52 11.70
CA SER A 287 7.49 -24.21 11.96
C SER A 287 6.68 -24.33 10.67
N SER A 288 6.20 -25.53 10.35
CA SER A 288 5.32 -25.74 9.20
C SER A 288 3.98 -24.99 9.31
N SER A 289 3.62 -24.53 10.52
CA SER A 289 2.46 -23.68 10.78
C SER A 289 2.73 -22.18 10.68
N ALA A 290 3.99 -21.76 10.47
CA ALA A 290 4.35 -20.36 10.33
C ALA A 290 3.62 -19.74 9.14
N PHE A 291 2.93 -18.63 9.36
CA PHE A 291 2.18 -17.89 8.35
C PHE A 291 1.18 -18.76 7.56
N GLN A 292 0.54 -19.75 8.20
CA GLN A 292 -0.34 -20.73 7.53
C GLN A 292 -1.46 -20.11 6.66
N SER A 293 -1.94 -18.91 7.01
CA SER A 293 -3.04 -18.21 6.33
C SER A 293 -2.57 -17.04 5.48
N LEU A 294 -1.26 -16.77 5.39
CA LEU A 294 -0.74 -15.59 4.73
C LEU A 294 -0.89 -15.70 3.21
N GLU A 295 -1.70 -14.82 2.63
CA GLU A 295 -1.97 -14.75 1.19
C GLU A 295 -1.27 -13.57 0.52
N ARG A 296 -1.07 -12.48 1.27
CA ARG A 296 -0.54 -11.21 0.75
C ARG A 296 0.57 -10.68 1.66
N LEU A 297 1.75 -10.49 1.09
CA LEU A 297 2.91 -9.95 1.76
C LEU A 297 3.45 -8.75 0.98
N THR A 298 3.46 -7.59 1.62
CA THR A 298 4.06 -6.37 1.07
C THR A 298 5.15 -5.89 2.01
N LEU A 299 6.39 -5.90 1.55
CA LEU A 299 7.58 -5.54 2.30
C LEU A 299 8.21 -4.32 1.65
N CYS A 300 8.50 -3.29 2.45
CA CYS A 300 9.20 -2.11 1.99
C CYS A 300 10.45 -1.89 2.85
N SER A 301 11.61 -1.74 2.22
CA SER A 301 12.89 -1.58 2.92
C SER A 301 13.88 -0.72 2.13
N ASN A 302 14.91 -0.23 2.80
CA ASN A 302 16.07 0.39 2.16
C ASN A 302 17.10 -0.68 1.73
N THR A 303 16.96 -1.94 2.16
CA THR A 303 17.91 -3.02 1.84
C THR A 303 17.19 -4.31 1.45
N LEU A 304 17.76 -5.01 0.47
CA LEU A 304 17.26 -6.33 0.02
C LEU A 304 17.38 -7.38 1.13
N LYS A 305 18.46 -7.33 1.92
CA LYS A 305 18.72 -8.24 3.05
C LYS A 305 17.59 -8.25 4.09
N SER A 306 16.97 -7.09 4.37
CA SER A 306 15.86 -7.05 5.33
C SER A 306 14.61 -7.74 4.78
N ILE A 307 14.38 -7.64 3.47
CA ILE A 307 13.27 -8.32 2.79
C ILE A 307 13.50 -9.83 2.77
N GLU A 308 14.71 -10.26 2.37
CA GLU A 308 15.14 -11.67 2.44
C GLU A 308 14.88 -12.27 3.82
N ALA A 309 15.30 -11.55 4.87
CA ALA A 309 15.16 -12.01 6.24
C ALA A 309 13.72 -12.31 6.65
N VAL A 310 12.75 -11.52 6.20
CA VAL A 310 11.32 -11.76 6.49
C VAL A 310 10.80 -12.96 5.68
N ILE A 311 11.19 -13.07 4.40
CA ILE A 311 10.76 -14.18 3.53
C ILE A 311 11.27 -15.53 4.08
N GLN A 312 12.43 -15.56 4.73
CA GLN A 312 12.97 -16.78 5.34
C GLN A 312 12.15 -17.32 6.52
N TYR A 313 11.14 -16.59 7.02
CA TYR A 313 10.18 -17.13 7.99
C TYR A 313 9.00 -17.85 7.34
N LEU A 314 8.89 -17.82 6.01
CA LEU A 314 7.85 -18.56 5.29
C LEU A 314 8.27 -20.03 5.13
N PRO A 315 7.40 -20.98 5.50
CA PRO A 315 7.63 -22.38 5.16
C PRO A 315 7.42 -22.58 3.66
N PRO A 316 8.14 -23.49 2.98
CA PRO A 316 7.99 -23.73 1.54
C PRO A 316 6.55 -24.09 1.10
N CYS A 317 5.73 -24.64 2.00
CA CYS A 317 4.34 -25.02 1.75
C CYS A 317 3.31 -23.91 2.03
N ASN A 318 3.73 -22.64 2.12
CA ASN A 318 2.83 -21.52 2.37
C ASN A 318 1.79 -21.31 1.24
N ARG A 319 0.82 -20.42 1.48
CA ARG A 319 -0.26 -20.07 0.54
C ARG A 319 -0.15 -18.64 0.02
N LEU A 320 1.06 -18.13 -0.11
CA LEU A 320 1.29 -16.75 -0.51
C LEU A 320 0.92 -16.56 -1.99
N HIS A 321 -0.11 -15.76 -2.26
CA HIS A 321 -0.57 -15.45 -3.61
C HIS A 321 0.10 -14.20 -4.18
N THR A 322 0.42 -13.24 -3.33
CA THR A 322 1.02 -11.96 -3.72
C THR A 322 2.19 -11.61 -2.83
N LEU A 323 3.36 -11.48 -3.45
CA LEU A 323 4.57 -10.94 -2.85
C LEU A 323 4.90 -9.59 -3.51
N LYS A 324 5.05 -8.54 -2.70
CA LYS A 324 5.55 -7.24 -3.14
C LYS A 324 6.77 -6.85 -2.30
N CYS A 325 7.90 -6.64 -2.95
CA CYS A 325 9.13 -6.15 -2.39
C CYS A 325 9.39 -4.75 -2.94
N LEU A 326 9.29 -3.75 -2.08
CA LEU A 326 9.41 -2.33 -2.41
C LEU A 326 10.73 -1.81 -1.83
N LEU A 327 11.63 -1.34 -2.69
CA LEU A 327 12.94 -0.86 -2.26
C LEU A 327 12.97 0.65 -2.28
N ARG A 328 13.38 1.29 -1.20
CA ARG A 328 13.75 2.71 -1.26
C ARG A 328 15.20 2.79 -1.73
N PRO A 329 15.52 3.66 -2.69
CA PRO A 329 16.86 3.75 -3.25
C PRO A 329 17.87 4.05 -2.13
N ALA A 330 18.85 3.18 -1.97
CA ALA A 330 20.01 3.39 -1.13
C ALA A 330 21.27 3.16 -1.98
N PRO A 331 22.31 4.00 -1.85
CA PRO A 331 23.53 3.83 -2.63
C PRO A 331 24.24 2.51 -2.30
N GLY A 332 24.59 1.73 -3.32
CA GLY A 332 25.78 0.87 -3.28
C GLY A 332 25.65 -0.65 -3.06
N THR A 333 24.49 -1.33 -3.09
CA THR A 333 24.45 -2.80 -2.82
C THR A 333 23.31 -3.59 -3.47
N ILE A 334 22.93 -3.31 -4.73
CA ILE A 334 21.73 -3.95 -5.29
C ILE A 334 22.02 -5.29 -6.01
N GLY A 335 23.16 -5.45 -6.69
CA GLY A 335 23.41 -6.59 -7.59
C GLY A 335 23.31 -7.96 -6.91
N THR A 336 24.23 -8.25 -6.00
CA THR A 336 24.26 -9.50 -5.24
C THR A 336 23.03 -9.71 -4.36
N GLY A 337 22.47 -8.62 -3.81
CA GLY A 337 21.23 -8.70 -3.02
C GLY A 337 20.02 -9.12 -3.84
N ALA A 338 19.94 -8.75 -5.12
CA ALA A 338 18.77 -9.08 -5.94
C ALA A 338 18.74 -10.58 -6.26
N ARG A 339 19.91 -11.15 -6.58
CA ARG A 339 20.08 -12.59 -6.78
C ARG A 339 19.74 -13.38 -5.52
N ASN A 340 20.25 -12.96 -4.38
CA ASN A 340 19.95 -13.61 -3.09
C ASN A 340 18.46 -13.53 -2.73
N LEU A 341 17.80 -12.40 -3.01
CA LEU A 341 16.36 -12.26 -2.85
C LEU A 341 15.59 -13.24 -3.75
N LEU A 342 15.95 -13.36 -5.03
CA LEU A 342 15.29 -14.29 -5.96
C LEU A 342 15.47 -15.75 -5.53
N ASN A 343 16.68 -16.14 -5.13
CA ASN A 343 16.94 -17.48 -4.59
C ASN A 343 16.12 -17.72 -3.32
N THR A 344 16.06 -16.74 -2.42
CA THR A 344 15.24 -16.83 -1.20
C THR A 344 13.76 -16.99 -1.53
N ILE A 345 13.25 -16.32 -2.58
CA ILE A 345 11.88 -16.48 -3.06
C ILE A 345 11.66 -17.89 -3.59
N GLY A 346 12.56 -18.41 -4.44
CA GLY A 346 12.47 -19.77 -4.98
C GLY A 346 12.43 -20.84 -3.89
N VAL A 347 13.22 -20.68 -2.82
CA VAL A 347 13.27 -21.66 -1.72
C VAL A 347 12.07 -21.56 -0.77
N HIS A 348 11.60 -20.35 -0.46
CA HIS A 348 10.62 -20.13 0.61
C HIS A 348 9.21 -19.85 0.14
N CYS A 349 8.97 -19.50 -1.13
CA CYS A 349 7.63 -19.27 -1.66
C CYS A 349 7.12 -20.52 -2.37
N ASN A 350 5.87 -20.90 -2.12
CA ASN A 350 5.27 -22.04 -2.77
C ASN A 350 4.99 -21.72 -4.25
N SER A 351 5.64 -22.48 -5.15
CA SER A 351 5.52 -22.32 -6.60
C SER A 351 4.09 -22.49 -7.13
N ASP A 352 3.29 -23.34 -6.49
CA ASP A 352 1.92 -23.64 -6.91
C ASP A 352 0.93 -22.52 -6.58
N TYR A 353 1.27 -21.60 -5.66
CA TYR A 353 0.33 -20.60 -5.13
C TYR A 353 0.68 -19.16 -5.52
N LEU A 354 1.95 -18.84 -5.76
CA LEU A 354 2.37 -17.47 -6.02
C LEU A 354 1.93 -17.00 -7.41
N ARG A 355 0.92 -16.12 -7.45
CA ARG A 355 0.35 -15.56 -8.70
C ARG A 355 0.89 -14.20 -9.05
N LYS A 356 1.44 -13.46 -8.08
CA LYS A 356 1.90 -12.09 -8.27
C LYS A 356 3.19 -11.82 -7.52
N LEU A 357 4.23 -11.49 -8.28
CA LEU A 357 5.51 -11.04 -7.78
C LEU A 357 5.79 -9.61 -8.26
N VAL A 358 6.01 -8.69 -7.32
CA VAL A 358 6.40 -7.31 -7.62
C VAL A 358 7.66 -6.97 -6.83
N ILE A 359 8.79 -6.83 -7.51
CA ILE A 359 10.03 -6.29 -6.95
C ILE A 359 10.25 -4.94 -7.61
N LYS A 360 10.17 -3.84 -6.86
CA LYS A 360 10.34 -2.50 -7.46
C LYS A 360 11.07 -1.53 -6.54
N THR A 361 11.90 -0.66 -7.10
CA THR A 361 12.37 0.54 -6.40
C THR A 361 11.25 1.59 -6.35
N THR A 362 10.90 2.11 -5.18
CA THR A 362 9.99 3.24 -5.01
C THR A 362 10.75 4.54 -5.23
N SER A 363 10.45 5.25 -6.32
CA SER A 363 10.93 6.61 -6.55
C SER A 363 10.23 7.58 -5.58
N THR A 364 10.73 7.69 -4.34
CA THR A 364 10.11 8.54 -3.31
C THR A 364 10.52 10.01 -3.39
N GLY A 365 11.30 10.40 -4.38
CA GLY A 365 11.68 11.79 -4.63
C GLY A 365 12.29 11.87 -6.02
N TYR A 366 12.38 13.09 -6.55
CA TYR A 366 13.09 13.40 -7.79
C TYR A 366 14.24 12.43 -8.02
N PRO A 367 14.40 11.81 -9.21
CA PRO A 367 15.57 11.01 -9.53
C PRO A 367 16.79 11.92 -9.30
N GLY A 368 17.32 11.88 -8.08
CA GLY A 368 18.44 12.70 -7.67
C GLY A 368 19.54 12.24 -8.59
N TYR A 369 20.00 13.15 -9.45
CA TYR A 369 21.03 12.90 -10.46
C TYR A 369 22.05 11.95 -9.88
N CYS A 370 21.98 10.66 -10.25
CA CYS A 370 23.10 9.76 -10.01
C CYS A 370 24.24 10.45 -10.73
N SER A 371 25.20 10.95 -9.96
CA SER A 371 26.36 11.66 -10.50
C SER A 371 26.95 10.78 -11.57
N ARG A 372 27.00 11.31 -12.79
CA ARG A 372 27.50 10.63 -14.00
C ARG A 372 28.91 10.05 -13.82
N GLU A 373 29.60 10.44 -12.76
CA GLU A 373 30.94 10.04 -12.37
C GLU A 373 31.03 8.62 -11.77
N ASP A 374 29.90 7.99 -11.39
CA ASP A 374 29.90 6.59 -10.89
C ASP A 374 29.71 5.53 -12.02
N LEU A 375 29.84 5.90 -13.30
CA LEU A 375 29.52 5.04 -14.45
C LEU A 375 30.58 4.00 -14.83
N GLU A 376 31.70 3.90 -14.11
CA GLU A 376 32.66 2.79 -14.26
C GLU A 376 32.28 1.58 -13.38
N VAL A 377 30.99 1.28 -13.26
CA VAL A 377 30.55 0.04 -12.58
C VAL A 377 30.98 -1.13 -13.47
N GLU A 378 31.78 -2.03 -12.89
CA GLU A 378 32.14 -3.31 -13.51
C GLU A 378 30.88 -3.98 -14.08
N VAL A 379 31.03 -4.63 -15.24
CA VAL A 379 29.93 -5.34 -15.91
C VAL A 379 29.52 -6.51 -15.00
N ASP A 380 28.62 -6.24 -14.06
CA ASP A 380 28.11 -7.23 -13.13
C ASP A 380 27.39 -8.31 -13.95
N GLU A 381 27.66 -9.57 -13.63
CA GLU A 381 26.95 -10.71 -14.19
C GLU A 381 25.47 -10.47 -13.91
N GLY A 382 24.66 -10.31 -14.96
CA GLY A 382 23.26 -9.92 -14.83
C GLY A 382 22.48 -10.71 -13.78
N ILE A 383 21.37 -10.13 -13.31
CA ILE A 383 20.48 -10.82 -12.38
C ILE A 383 19.78 -11.95 -13.16
N SER A 384 20.16 -13.21 -12.88
CA SER A 384 19.48 -14.38 -13.41
C SER A 384 18.08 -14.50 -12.79
N LEU A 385 17.09 -14.76 -13.63
CA LEU A 385 15.70 -14.98 -13.23
C LEU A 385 15.34 -16.46 -13.11
N GLY A 386 16.32 -17.36 -13.18
CA GLY A 386 16.13 -18.82 -13.16
C GLY A 386 15.32 -19.31 -11.96
N ALA A 387 15.52 -18.71 -10.78
CA ALA A 387 14.76 -19.06 -9.57
C ALA A 387 13.24 -18.79 -9.67
N LEU A 388 12.78 -18.05 -10.70
CA LEU A 388 11.37 -17.77 -10.92
C LEU A 388 10.70 -18.76 -11.89
N LEU A 389 11.46 -19.63 -12.55
CA LEU A 389 10.91 -20.51 -13.59
C LEU A 389 10.02 -21.62 -13.01
N ASP A 390 10.20 -21.98 -11.74
CA ASP A 390 9.36 -23.00 -11.08
C ASP A 390 7.92 -22.51 -10.82
N PHE A 391 7.63 -21.22 -10.98
CA PHE A 391 6.34 -20.62 -10.63
C PHE A 391 5.34 -20.63 -11.82
N GLU A 392 4.93 -21.81 -12.28
CA GLU A 392 4.04 -21.96 -13.45
C GLU A 392 2.70 -21.20 -13.36
N GLN A 393 2.22 -20.94 -12.13
CA GLN A 393 0.99 -20.19 -11.84
C GLN A 393 1.20 -18.67 -11.74
N LEU A 394 2.40 -18.17 -12.04
CA LEU A 394 2.71 -16.75 -11.95
C LEU A 394 2.00 -15.96 -13.07
N GLU A 395 0.97 -15.21 -12.68
CA GLU A 395 0.19 -14.39 -13.61
C GLU A 395 0.78 -12.99 -13.79
N ASN A 396 1.47 -12.46 -12.78
CA ASN A 396 1.93 -11.07 -12.76
C ASN A 396 3.37 -10.98 -12.23
N LEU A 397 4.32 -10.73 -13.13
CA LEU A 397 5.71 -10.44 -12.81
C LEU A 397 6.01 -8.96 -13.08
N THR A 398 6.42 -8.24 -12.04
CA THR A 398 6.99 -6.90 -12.17
C THR A 398 8.33 -6.87 -11.46
N PHE A 399 9.39 -6.60 -12.19
CA PHE A 399 10.76 -6.51 -11.68
C PHE A 399 11.35 -5.19 -12.13
N ASN A 400 11.69 -4.32 -11.19
CA ASN A 400 12.24 -2.99 -11.49
C ASN A 400 13.28 -2.60 -10.45
N LEU A 401 14.57 -2.74 -10.79
CA LEU A 401 15.69 -2.39 -9.92
C LEU A 401 16.56 -1.32 -10.56
N SER A 402 16.44 -0.11 -10.03
CA SER A 402 16.95 1.12 -10.65
C SER A 402 18.46 1.24 -10.91
N THR A 403 19.28 0.36 -10.36
CA THR A 403 20.75 0.54 -10.42
C THR A 403 21.49 -0.59 -11.11
N THR A 404 20.89 -1.77 -11.25
CA THR A 404 21.60 -2.96 -11.74
C THR A 404 21.17 -3.37 -13.13
N GLY A 405 19.92 -3.08 -13.51
CA GLY A 405 19.29 -3.47 -14.78
C GLY A 405 19.41 -4.97 -15.07
N VAL A 406 18.28 -5.65 -15.08
CA VAL A 406 18.15 -7.03 -15.56
C VAL A 406 18.54 -7.07 -17.02
N ASN A 407 19.62 -7.78 -17.31
CA ASN A 407 20.10 -7.99 -18.65
C ASN A 407 19.45 -9.25 -19.23
N LEU A 408 18.22 -9.09 -19.75
CA LEU A 408 17.50 -10.19 -20.40
C LEU A 408 18.27 -10.63 -21.65
N ASN A 409 18.53 -11.93 -21.76
CA ASN A 409 19.11 -12.57 -22.94
C ASN A 409 18.04 -13.42 -23.68
N ASN A 410 18.44 -14.14 -24.74
CA ASN A 410 17.50 -15.00 -25.49
C ASN A 410 16.96 -16.17 -24.64
N ASP A 411 17.81 -16.78 -23.82
CA ASP A 411 17.44 -17.95 -23.02
C ASP A 411 16.40 -17.57 -21.97
N ASP A 412 16.48 -16.38 -21.37
CA ASP A 412 15.46 -15.86 -20.45
C ASP A 412 14.08 -15.77 -21.12
N ILE A 413 14.04 -15.36 -22.39
CA ILE A 413 12.81 -15.21 -23.16
C ILE A 413 12.21 -16.57 -23.48
N ASP A 414 13.03 -17.52 -23.93
CA ASP A 414 12.60 -18.88 -24.21
C ASP A 414 12.08 -19.56 -22.92
N ASN A 415 12.79 -19.36 -21.80
CA ASN A 415 12.38 -19.84 -20.48
C ASN A 415 11.03 -19.26 -20.01
N PHE A 416 10.75 -17.97 -20.24
CA PHE A 416 9.45 -17.41 -19.88
C PHE A 416 8.30 -18.05 -20.66
N VAL A 417 8.50 -18.33 -21.95
CA VAL A 417 7.48 -18.97 -22.79
C VAL A 417 7.26 -20.43 -22.36
N GLU A 418 8.34 -21.15 -22.05
CA GLU A 418 8.28 -22.56 -21.67
C GLU A 418 7.70 -22.76 -20.27
N PHE A 419 8.20 -22.01 -19.28
CA PHE A 419 7.93 -22.27 -17.86
C PHE A 419 6.89 -21.35 -17.22
N LEU A 420 6.57 -20.20 -17.83
CA LEU A 420 5.58 -19.24 -17.28
C LEU A 420 4.39 -19.00 -18.24
N PRO A 421 3.67 -20.06 -18.67
CA PRO A 421 2.62 -19.93 -19.69
C PRO A 421 1.42 -19.09 -19.23
N SER A 422 1.19 -18.98 -17.91
CA SER A 422 0.05 -18.27 -17.31
C SER A 422 0.25 -16.74 -17.21
N LEU A 423 1.36 -16.21 -17.72
CA LEU A 423 1.78 -14.84 -17.48
C LEU A 423 0.88 -13.83 -18.22
N MET A 424 0.13 -13.04 -17.46
CA MET A 424 -0.73 -11.96 -17.97
C MET A 424 -0.04 -10.61 -17.97
N THR A 425 0.87 -10.39 -17.02
CA THR A 425 1.67 -9.15 -16.90
C THR A 425 3.14 -9.51 -16.74
N LEU A 426 3.96 -9.07 -17.69
CA LEU A 426 5.42 -9.11 -17.62
C LEU A 426 5.93 -7.68 -17.69
N LYS A 427 6.60 -7.19 -16.65
CA LYS A 427 7.20 -5.85 -16.64
C LYS A 427 8.60 -5.89 -16.05
N ILE A 428 9.65 -5.71 -16.85
CA ILE A 428 11.05 -5.75 -16.44
C ILE A 428 11.75 -4.44 -16.81
N ASP A 429 12.24 -3.72 -15.78
CA ASP A 429 13.09 -2.51 -15.84
C ASP A 429 12.65 -1.40 -16.79
N THR A 430 11.35 -1.21 -17.00
CA THR A 430 10.89 -0.14 -17.90
C THR A 430 10.76 1.22 -17.25
N ASP A 431 10.96 1.37 -15.93
CA ASP A 431 10.84 2.67 -15.26
C ASP A 431 12.20 3.28 -14.89
N VAL A 432 13.29 2.72 -15.44
CA VAL A 432 14.67 3.05 -15.11
C VAL A 432 15.43 3.34 -16.40
N TYR A 433 16.22 4.41 -16.39
CA TYR A 433 17.14 4.71 -17.48
C TYR A 433 18.38 3.85 -17.39
N ASP A 434 18.79 3.28 -18.52
CA ASP A 434 20.01 2.50 -18.57
C ASP A 434 20.68 2.71 -19.94
N SER A 435 21.91 3.19 -19.93
CA SER A 435 22.65 3.52 -21.14
C SER A 435 23.06 2.29 -21.96
N ARG A 436 22.97 1.08 -21.38
CA ARG A 436 23.28 -0.17 -22.05
C ARG A 436 22.23 -0.47 -23.12
N HIS A 437 22.70 -0.96 -24.27
CA HIS A 437 21.83 -1.46 -25.31
C HIS A 437 21.18 -2.77 -24.84
N PRO A 438 19.86 -2.91 -24.93
CA PRO A 438 19.20 -4.18 -24.63
C PRO A 438 19.76 -5.31 -25.51
N LEU A 439 20.00 -6.48 -24.92
CA LEU A 439 20.46 -7.65 -25.67
C LEU A 439 19.35 -8.32 -26.49
N ILE A 440 18.10 -8.19 -26.04
CA ILE A 440 16.93 -8.65 -26.78
C ILE A 440 16.49 -7.63 -27.81
N ASP A 441 15.89 -8.11 -28.90
CA ASP A 441 15.35 -7.31 -30.00
C ASP A 441 13.85 -7.59 -30.23
N HIS A 442 13.30 -7.02 -31.30
CA HIS A 442 11.90 -7.19 -31.67
C HIS A 442 11.48 -8.65 -31.94
N THR A 443 12.38 -9.55 -32.35
CA THR A 443 12.05 -10.96 -32.59
C THR A 443 11.73 -11.68 -31.28
N HIS A 444 12.42 -11.31 -30.20
CA HIS A 444 12.16 -11.82 -28.85
C HIS A 444 10.81 -11.31 -28.31
N VAL A 445 10.43 -10.07 -28.65
CA VAL A 445 9.10 -9.55 -28.33
C VAL A 445 8.01 -10.37 -29.04
N LEU A 446 8.21 -10.73 -30.30
CA LEU A 446 7.29 -11.62 -31.01
C LEU A 446 7.22 -13.00 -30.33
N LYS A 447 8.35 -13.59 -29.95
CA LYS A 447 8.34 -14.86 -29.20
C LYS A 447 7.45 -14.80 -27.96
N LEU A 448 7.56 -13.74 -27.15
CA LEU A 448 6.68 -13.56 -25.98
C LEU A 448 5.21 -13.38 -26.37
N LEU A 449 4.91 -12.56 -27.37
CA LEU A 449 3.53 -12.27 -27.79
C LEU A 449 2.81 -13.49 -28.37
N TYR A 450 3.52 -14.40 -29.01
CA TYR A 450 2.94 -15.61 -29.59
C TYR A 450 3.08 -16.84 -28.68
N GLY A 451 4.03 -16.83 -27.74
CA GLY A 451 4.21 -17.89 -26.75
C GLY A 451 3.30 -17.74 -25.52
N LEU A 452 3.00 -16.51 -25.10
CA LEU A 452 2.21 -16.22 -23.89
C LEU A 452 0.79 -15.76 -24.25
N ASN A 453 -0.09 -16.73 -24.50
CA ASN A 453 -1.44 -16.48 -25.02
C ASN A 453 -2.31 -15.52 -24.18
N ASP A 454 -2.08 -15.48 -22.86
CA ASP A 454 -2.85 -14.65 -21.91
C ASP A 454 -2.18 -13.30 -21.60
N LEU A 455 -1.06 -12.97 -22.26
CA LEU A 455 -0.30 -11.76 -22.00
C LEU A 455 -1.08 -10.50 -22.41
N LYS A 456 -1.46 -9.69 -21.41
CA LYS A 456 -2.19 -8.43 -21.60
C LYS A 456 -1.31 -7.21 -21.41
N LYS A 457 -0.22 -7.34 -20.66
CA LYS A 457 0.59 -6.22 -20.21
C LYS A 457 2.06 -6.60 -20.35
N LEU A 458 2.76 -5.94 -21.26
CA LEU A 458 4.16 -6.21 -21.54
C LEU A 458 4.98 -4.97 -21.30
N GLY A 459 6.05 -5.09 -20.52
CA GLY A 459 6.99 -4.03 -20.25
C GLY A 459 8.39 -4.59 -20.32
N LEU A 460 9.16 -4.19 -21.32
CA LEU A 460 10.55 -4.61 -21.44
C LEU A 460 11.33 -3.59 -22.26
N ARG A 461 12.64 -3.54 -22.01
CA ARG A 461 13.57 -2.82 -22.86
C ARG A 461 14.06 -3.75 -23.95
N PHE A 462 14.02 -3.33 -25.21
CA PHE A 462 14.49 -4.11 -26.35
C PHE A 462 15.05 -3.22 -27.45
N ASN A 463 15.87 -3.81 -28.32
CA ASN A 463 16.41 -3.12 -29.46
C ASN A 463 15.39 -3.06 -30.61
N ALA A 464 14.74 -1.91 -30.77
CA ALA A 464 13.77 -1.63 -31.83
C ALA A 464 14.40 -0.99 -33.08
N ILE A 465 15.73 -0.85 -33.15
CA ILE A 465 16.43 -0.23 -34.29
C ILE A 465 16.23 -1.05 -35.58
N GLN A 466 16.17 -2.38 -35.46
CA GLN A 466 16.11 -3.29 -36.61
C GLN A 466 14.71 -3.48 -37.20
N ILE A 467 13.68 -2.83 -36.61
CA ILE A 467 12.30 -2.95 -37.10
C ILE A 467 12.15 -2.21 -38.44
N LYS A 468 11.75 -2.95 -39.47
CA LYS A 468 11.47 -2.50 -40.82
C LYS A 468 9.98 -2.18 -41.01
N GLY A 469 9.09 -2.85 -40.26
CA GLY A 469 7.63 -2.68 -40.31
C GLY A 469 6.94 -3.60 -41.33
N ASP A 470 7.65 -4.61 -41.83
CA ASP A 470 7.20 -5.68 -42.74
C ASP A 470 7.53 -7.08 -42.19
N GLU A 471 7.77 -7.17 -40.88
CA GLU A 471 8.03 -8.43 -40.20
C GLU A 471 6.87 -9.41 -40.37
N GLU A 472 7.19 -10.64 -40.77
CA GLU A 472 6.18 -11.67 -40.96
C GLU A 472 5.66 -12.19 -39.62
N LYS A 473 4.38 -12.56 -39.57
CA LYS A 473 3.85 -13.32 -38.44
C LYS A 473 4.57 -14.67 -38.38
N PRO A 474 5.01 -15.13 -37.19
CA PRO A 474 5.62 -16.44 -37.07
C PRO A 474 4.70 -17.49 -37.71
N GLY A 475 5.25 -18.28 -38.64
CA GLY A 475 4.49 -19.09 -39.60
C GLY A 475 3.77 -20.31 -39.02
N THR A 476 3.63 -20.42 -37.70
CA THR A 476 2.85 -21.48 -37.05
C THR A 476 1.36 -21.20 -37.25
N THR A 477 0.77 -21.96 -38.17
CA THR A 477 -0.66 -21.91 -38.51
C THR A 477 -1.51 -22.27 -37.29
N GLY A 478 -1.90 -21.29 -36.50
CA GLY A 478 -2.76 -21.48 -35.33
C GLY A 478 -2.51 -20.49 -34.19
N ASP A 479 -1.33 -19.88 -34.12
CA ASP A 479 -0.96 -19.08 -32.96
C ASP A 479 -1.57 -17.67 -33.04
N ARG A 480 -2.54 -17.43 -32.16
CA ARG A 480 -3.15 -16.12 -31.98
C ARG A 480 -2.21 -15.28 -31.13
N ALA A 481 -1.77 -14.14 -31.66
CA ALA A 481 -1.04 -13.15 -30.87
C ALA A 481 -1.81 -12.77 -29.60
N ALA A 482 -1.10 -12.64 -28.49
CA ALA A 482 -1.64 -12.26 -27.21
C ALA A 482 -2.45 -10.95 -27.29
N PRO A 483 -3.55 -10.80 -26.54
CA PRO A 483 -4.41 -9.61 -26.58
C PRO A 483 -3.75 -8.46 -25.80
N LEU A 484 -2.61 -7.98 -26.28
CA LEU A 484 -1.82 -6.97 -25.59
C LEU A 484 -2.59 -5.66 -25.44
N GLU A 485 -2.89 -5.29 -24.21
CA GLU A 485 -3.62 -4.09 -23.85
C GLU A 485 -2.68 -2.93 -23.52
N LYS A 486 -1.53 -3.19 -22.88
CA LYS A 486 -0.54 -2.18 -22.48
C LYS A 486 0.88 -2.59 -22.82
N PHE A 487 1.66 -1.63 -23.33
CA PHE A 487 3.05 -1.84 -23.70
C PHE A 487 3.96 -0.75 -23.11
N TRP A 488 4.84 -1.13 -22.18
CA TRP A 488 5.89 -0.25 -21.65
C TRP A 488 7.21 -0.54 -22.37
N VAL A 489 7.76 0.47 -23.02
CA VAL A 489 8.97 0.32 -23.84
C VAL A 489 10.21 0.90 -23.16
N GLY A 490 10.05 1.56 -22.01
CA GLY A 490 11.15 2.21 -21.33
C GLY A 490 11.86 3.21 -22.24
N ASP A 491 13.19 3.19 -22.22
CA ASP A 491 14.09 3.95 -23.10
C ASP A 491 14.62 3.08 -24.27
N SER A 492 13.85 2.07 -24.70
CA SER A 492 14.20 1.18 -25.81
C SER A 492 14.68 1.96 -27.04
N PRO A 493 15.86 1.64 -27.61
CA PRO A 493 16.36 2.38 -28.75
C PRO A 493 15.53 2.09 -30.00
N ILE A 494 15.11 3.14 -30.68
CA ILE A 494 14.25 3.10 -31.87
C ILE A 494 14.78 4.04 -32.95
N TYR A 495 14.78 3.61 -34.21
CA TYR A 495 15.21 4.45 -35.35
C TYR A 495 14.02 5.11 -36.08
N SER A 496 13.02 4.31 -36.48
CA SER A 496 11.89 4.75 -37.31
C SER A 496 10.55 4.56 -36.60
N PRO A 497 9.93 5.62 -36.05
CA PRO A 497 8.60 5.54 -35.44
C PRO A 497 7.53 4.93 -36.36
N LYS A 498 7.60 5.23 -37.66
CA LYS A 498 6.66 4.72 -38.66
C LYS A 498 6.80 3.21 -38.91
N SER A 499 8.02 2.68 -38.85
CA SER A 499 8.24 1.23 -38.99
C SER A 499 7.73 0.50 -37.76
N VAL A 500 7.99 1.04 -36.57
CA VAL A 500 7.50 0.46 -35.31
C VAL A 500 5.99 0.54 -35.17
N SER A 501 5.34 1.62 -35.63
CA SER A 501 3.87 1.70 -35.60
C SER A 501 3.23 0.60 -36.45
N LYS A 502 3.73 0.38 -37.67
CA LYS A 502 3.28 -0.73 -38.54
C LYS A 502 3.48 -2.10 -37.91
N PHE A 503 4.65 -2.32 -37.32
CA PHE A 503 4.95 -3.54 -36.58
C PHE A 503 3.93 -3.78 -35.45
N LEU A 504 3.65 -2.74 -34.63
CA LEU A 504 2.68 -2.85 -33.54
C LEU A 504 1.24 -3.01 -34.04
N GLU A 505 0.83 -2.35 -35.11
CA GLU A 505 -0.49 -2.57 -35.74
C GLU A 505 -0.66 -4.01 -36.23
N ALA A 506 0.39 -4.60 -36.80
CA ALA A 506 0.36 -5.95 -37.37
C ALA A 506 0.31 -7.06 -36.29
N HIS A 507 1.05 -6.87 -35.18
CA HIS A 507 1.23 -7.89 -34.15
C HIS A 507 0.47 -7.63 -32.85
N CYS A 508 0.08 -6.39 -32.56
CA CYS A 508 -0.63 -5.97 -31.35
C CYS A 508 -1.91 -5.18 -31.67
N PRO A 509 -2.89 -5.74 -32.42
CA PRO A 509 -4.06 -5.00 -32.90
C PRO A 509 -5.00 -4.48 -31.80
N HIS A 510 -4.81 -4.91 -30.55
CA HIS A 510 -5.60 -4.46 -29.39
C HIS A 510 -4.95 -3.28 -28.63
N LEU A 511 -3.71 -2.92 -28.98
CA LEU A 511 -2.99 -1.83 -28.34
C LEU A 511 -3.58 -0.49 -28.82
N ARG A 512 -4.00 0.37 -27.87
CA ARG A 512 -4.58 1.69 -28.15
C ARG A 512 -3.57 2.79 -27.87
N MET A 513 -3.70 3.95 -28.55
CA MET A 513 -2.88 5.16 -28.38
C MET A 513 -2.50 5.49 -26.91
N GLY A 514 -3.45 5.39 -25.98
CA GLY A 514 -3.21 5.72 -24.55
C GLY A 514 -2.52 4.64 -23.72
N ASN A 515 -2.15 3.51 -24.32
CA ASN A 515 -1.61 2.34 -23.63
C ASN A 515 -0.14 2.03 -23.99
N LEU A 516 0.45 2.77 -24.92
CA LEU A 516 1.89 2.76 -25.17
C LEU A 516 2.56 3.76 -24.23
N ILE A 517 3.40 3.27 -23.32
CA ILE A 517 4.01 4.08 -22.27
C ILE A 517 5.53 4.04 -22.42
N SER A 518 6.11 5.15 -22.84
CA SER A 518 7.54 5.43 -22.69
C SER A 518 7.83 5.88 -21.25
N VAL A 519 9.08 5.75 -20.76
CA VAL A 519 9.43 6.36 -19.46
C VAL A 519 9.05 7.83 -19.51
N CYS A 520 8.17 8.27 -18.61
CA CYS A 520 7.90 9.70 -18.45
C CYS A 520 9.10 10.32 -17.74
N LEU A 521 9.89 11.13 -18.46
CA LEU A 521 10.72 12.11 -17.79
C LEU A 521 9.79 13.07 -17.04
N PHE A 522 10.06 13.30 -15.76
CA PHE A 522 9.55 14.50 -15.11
C PHE A 522 10.04 15.70 -15.92
N GLU A 523 9.16 16.70 -16.16
CA GLU A 523 9.49 17.92 -16.90
C GLU A 523 10.80 18.54 -16.36
N GLU A 524 11.91 18.31 -17.06
CA GLU A 524 13.18 18.94 -16.73
C GLU A 524 13.07 20.45 -17.03
N GLU A 525 13.55 21.27 -16.09
CA GLU A 525 13.75 22.70 -16.32
C GLU A 525 14.63 22.92 -17.57
N GLU A 526 14.21 23.85 -18.43
CA GLU A 526 14.61 24.11 -19.84
C GLU A 526 16.12 24.28 -20.19
N GLY A 527 17.07 23.88 -19.34
CA GLY A 527 18.50 24.18 -19.49
C GLY A 527 19.41 23.07 -20.03
N SER A 528 19.05 21.78 -19.93
CA SER A 528 20.00 20.68 -20.19
C SER A 528 20.02 20.23 -21.66
N ARG A 529 20.93 20.81 -22.46
CA ARG A 529 21.03 20.52 -23.90
C ARG A 529 21.71 19.17 -24.17
N ARG A 530 20.96 18.27 -24.83
CA ARG A 530 21.38 17.04 -25.55
C ARG A 530 21.60 15.77 -24.71
N ASN A 531 20.56 15.31 -24.02
CA ASN A 531 20.51 13.90 -23.61
C ASN A 531 19.93 13.05 -24.77
N PRO A 532 20.71 12.14 -25.40
CA PRO A 532 20.21 11.27 -26.48
C PRO A 532 19.00 10.42 -26.05
N LEU A 533 18.77 10.23 -24.74
CA LEU A 533 17.60 9.53 -24.22
C LEU A 533 16.27 10.27 -24.47
N ILE A 534 16.30 11.62 -24.48
CA ILE A 534 15.14 12.44 -24.87
C ILE A 534 14.73 12.14 -26.33
N MET A 535 15.67 11.70 -27.16
CA MET A 535 15.40 11.35 -28.55
C MET A 535 14.51 10.10 -28.67
N TYR A 536 14.79 9.06 -27.88
CA TYR A 536 14.01 7.81 -27.94
C TYR A 536 12.60 8.03 -27.39
N GLU A 537 12.44 8.76 -26.29
CA GLU A 537 11.13 9.11 -25.74
C GLU A 537 10.27 9.88 -26.75
N ARG A 538 10.84 10.89 -27.43
CA ARG A 538 10.14 11.61 -28.50
C ARG A 538 9.74 10.71 -29.65
N ARG A 539 10.60 9.76 -30.02
CA ARG A 539 10.32 8.78 -31.08
C ARG A 539 9.20 7.82 -30.68
N TRP A 540 9.20 7.29 -29.46
CA TRP A 540 8.12 6.45 -28.94
C TRP A 540 6.80 7.21 -28.77
N SER A 541 6.87 8.49 -28.37
CA SER A 541 5.69 9.37 -28.36
C SER A 541 5.10 9.53 -29.77
N ALA A 542 5.96 9.64 -30.80
CA ALA A 542 5.51 9.68 -32.19
C ALA A 542 4.89 8.35 -32.65
N VAL A 543 5.38 7.20 -32.17
CA VAL A 543 4.72 5.89 -32.41
C VAL A 543 3.31 5.90 -31.84
N GLY A 544 3.14 6.37 -30.60
CA GLY A 544 1.82 6.47 -29.96
C GLY A 544 0.85 7.37 -30.74
N GLY A 545 1.32 8.43 -31.39
CA GLY A 545 0.49 9.28 -32.25
C GLY A 545 0.10 8.68 -33.60
N LEU A 546 0.73 7.58 -34.01
CA LEU A 546 0.46 6.91 -35.29
C LEU A 546 -0.49 5.72 -35.17
N ILE A 547 -0.59 5.11 -33.97
CA ILE A 547 -1.49 3.98 -33.64
C ILE A 547 -2.78 4.53 -33.03
#